data_AF-A0A840SB65-F1
#
_entry.id   AF-A0A840SB65-F1
#
_cell.length_a   1.000
_cell.length_b   1.000
_cell.length_c   1.000
_cell.angle_alpha   90.00
_cell.angle_beta   90.00
_cell.angle_gamma   90.00
#
_symmetry.space_group_name_H-M   'P 1'
#
loop_
_entity.id
_entity.type
_entity.pdbx_description
1 polymer ?
#
loop_
_entity_poly.entity_id
_entity_poly.type
_entity_poly.pdbx_seq_one_letter_code
_entity_poly.pdbx_strand_id
1 'polypeptide(L)'
;MRTAVIQTRVDTALKYDADAFFESIGMDTTTAIRIFLKQTLIQHKIPFEIVQDSSFYSEKNIKALEHSKLQMENGQHSIHDLVEV
;
A
#
# COMPACT_ATOMS: atom_id res chain seq x y z
N MET A 1 21.44 -23.70 10.19
CA MET A 1 20.76 -22.38 10.24
C MET A 1 20.03 -22.26 11.57
N ARG A 2 20.13 -21.12 12.27
CA ARG A 2 19.29 -20.85 13.45
C ARG A 2 17.93 -20.34 12.97
N THR A 3 16.86 -20.95 13.46
CA THR A 3 15.49 -20.49 13.23
C THR A 3 15.02 -19.69 14.44
N ALA A 4 14.10 -18.75 14.21
CA ALA A 4 13.40 -18.01 15.26
C ALA A 4 11.90 -18.14 15.01
N VAL A 5 11.11 -18.15 16.08
CA VAL A 5 9.65 -18.26 16.02
C VAL A 5 9.04 -16.86 16.10
N ILE A 6 8.08 -16.57 15.22
CA ILE A 6 7.25 -15.37 15.27
C ILE A 6 5.85 -15.82 15.73
N GLN A 7 5.39 -15.27 16.86
CA GLN A 7 4.05 -15.51 17.40
C GLN A 7 3.24 -14.22 17.34
N THR A 8 2.13 -14.24 16.61
CA THR A 8 1.25 -13.08 16.44
C THR A 8 -0.20 -13.52 16.64
N ARG A 9 -0.99 -12.72 17.35
CA ARG A 9 -2.44 -12.92 17.45
C ARG A 9 -3.11 -12.27 16.25
N VAL A 10 -3.99 -13.00 15.59
CA VAL A 10 -4.83 -12.54 14.48
C VAL A 10 -6.25 -13.01 14.72
N ASP A 11 -7.22 -12.29 14.16
CA ASP A 11 -8.61 -12.73 14.15
C ASP A 11 -8.76 -14.08 13.43
N THR A 12 -9.69 -14.92 13.89
CA THR A 12 -9.88 -16.27 13.34
C THR A 12 -10.41 -16.24 11.91
N ALA A 13 -11.32 -15.33 11.57
CA ALA A 13 -11.82 -15.20 10.21
C ALA A 13 -10.69 -14.70 9.29
N LEU A 14 -9.91 -13.70 9.73
CA LEU A 14 -8.76 -13.22 8.97
C LEU A 14 -7.75 -14.35 8.68
N LYS A 15 -7.47 -15.22 9.65
CA LYS A 15 -6.56 -16.35 9.45
C LYS A 15 -7.11 -17.34 8.43
N TYR A 16 -8.39 -17.67 8.51
CA TYR A 16 -9.05 -18.59 7.59
C TYR A 16 -9.03 -18.04 6.15
N ASP A 17 -9.39 -16.78 5.97
CA ASP A 17 -9.40 -16.12 4.66
C ASP A 17 -8.00 -16.05 4.05
N ALA A 18 -6.99 -15.71 4.87
CA ALA A 18 -5.60 -15.69 4.44
C ALA A 18 -5.11 -17.07 3.99
N ASP A 19 -5.41 -18.13 4.76
CA ASP A 19 -5.01 -19.49 4.40
C ASP A 19 -5.65 -19.93 3.08
N ALA A 20 -6.96 -19.73 2.92
CA ALA A 20 -7.68 -20.07 1.70
C ALA A 20 -7.14 -19.32 0.47
N PHE A 21 -6.84 -18.02 0.63
CA PHE A 21 -6.26 -17.22 -0.44
C PHE A 21 -4.86 -17.72 -0.83
N PHE A 22 -3.97 -17.93 0.14
CA PHE A 22 -2.61 -18.37 -0.15
C PHE A 22 -2.58 -19.79 -0.74
N GLU A 23 -3.44 -20.69 -0.27
CA GLU A 23 -3.59 -22.04 -0.82
C GLU A 23 -4.07 -21.99 -2.28
N SER A 24 -4.98 -21.08 -2.62
CA SER A 24 -5.47 -20.90 -4.00
C SER A 24 -4.36 -20.52 -4.99
N ILE A 25 -3.27 -19.92 -4.51
CA ILE A 25 -2.08 -19.58 -5.30
C ILE A 25 -0.89 -20.52 -5.06
N GLY A 26 -1.10 -21.63 -4.35
CA GLY A 26 -0.09 -22.68 -4.14
C GLY A 26 0.97 -22.35 -3.08
N MET A 27 0.65 -21.55 -2.07
CA MET A 27 1.56 -21.30 -0.94
C MET A 27 0.87 -21.40 0.42
N ASP A 28 1.64 -21.62 1.48
CA ASP A 28 1.13 -21.50 2.86
C ASP A 28 1.34 -20.08 3.42
N THR A 29 0.55 -19.74 4.44
CA THR A 29 0.67 -18.45 5.14
C THR A 29 2.07 -18.22 5.72
N THR A 30 2.77 -19.28 6.12
CA THR A 30 4.14 -19.17 6.65
C THR A 30 5.11 -18.69 5.57
N THR A 31 4.97 -19.19 4.34
CA THR A 31 5.77 -18.81 3.18
C THR A 31 5.45 -17.38 2.77
N ALA A 32 4.16 -16.99 2.78
CA ALA A 32 3.75 -15.61 2.54
C ALA A 32 4.40 -14.64 3.53
N ILE A 33 4.38 -14.95 4.84
CA ILE A 33 5.03 -14.13 5.88
C ILE A 33 6.54 -14.03 5.65
N ARG A 34 7.21 -15.12 5.28
CA ARG A 34 8.65 -15.10 4.97
C ARG A 34 8.95 -14.23 3.75
N ILE A 35 8.11 -14.27 2.71
CA ILE A 35 8.24 -13.44 1.52
C ILE A 35 8.07 -11.97 1.90
N PHE A 36 7.04 -11.63 2.68
CA PHE A 36 6.79 -10.28 3.17
C PHE A 36 8.03 -9.70 3.89
N LEU A 37 8.61 -10.45 4.83
CA LEU A 37 9.80 -10.02 5.57
C LEU A 37 10.99 -9.78 4.63
N LYS A 38 11.24 -10.69 3.68
CA LYS A 38 12.33 -10.53 2.70
C LYS A 38 12.11 -9.31 1.80
N GLN A 39 10.90 -9.13 1.29
CA GLN A 39 10.58 -8.01 0.41
C GLN A 39 10.69 -6.66 1.14
N THR A 40 10.26 -6.62 2.41
CA THR A 40 10.42 -5.42 3.25
C THR A 40 11.89 -5.03 3.40
N LEU A 41 12.78 -6.02 3.61
CA LEU A 41 14.21 -5.78 3.75
C LEU A 41 14.89 -5.40 2.43
N ILE A 42 14.49 -6.01 1.32
CA ILE A 42 15.04 -5.71 -0.02
C ILE A 42 14.69 -4.28 -0.45
N GLN A 43 13.45 -3.85 -0.17
CA GLN A 43 12.94 -2.57 -0.67
C GLN A 43 13.06 -1.44 0.36
N HIS A 44 13.43 -1.73 1.61
CA HIS A 44 13.44 -0.77 2.73
C HIS A 44 12.10 -0.02 2.91
N LYS A 45 10.99 -0.68 2.58
CA LYS A 45 9.62 -0.15 2.71
C LYS A 45 8.63 -1.28 2.88
N ILE A 46 7.37 -0.97 3.20
CA ILE A 46 6.29 -1.96 3.17
C ILE A 46 6.08 -2.40 1.70
N PRO A 47 6.16 -3.71 1.39
CA PRO A 47 6.17 -4.22 0.02
C PRO A 47 4.76 -4.41 -0.54
N PHE A 48 3.83 -3.54 -0.17
CA PHE A 48 2.48 -3.42 -0.71
C PHE A 48 1.98 -2.00 -0.43
N GLU A 49 0.99 -1.55 -1.19
CA GLU A 49 0.34 -0.27 -0.96
C GLU A 49 -0.55 -0.33 0.28
N ILE A 50 -0.44 0.67 1.14
CA ILE A 50 -1.34 0.79 2.29
C ILE A 50 -2.62 1.46 1.79
N VAL A 51 -3.60 0.64 1.42
CA VAL A 51 -4.94 1.12 1.09
C VAL A 51 -5.65 1.44 2.40
N GLN A 52 -5.62 2.71 2.80
CA GLN A 52 -6.69 3.25 3.64
C GLN A 52 -7.90 3.51 2.74
N ASP A 53 -9.12 3.45 3.30
CA ASP A 53 -10.40 3.83 2.67
C ASP A 53 -10.44 5.33 2.32
N SER A 54 -9.43 5.80 1.60
CA SER A 54 -8.78 7.04 1.94
C SER A 54 -9.40 8.25 1.27
N SER A 55 -9.60 9.24 2.13
CA SER A 55 -9.86 10.64 1.89
C SER A 55 -9.12 11.29 0.69
N PHE A 56 -8.03 10.68 0.20
CA PHE A 56 -7.34 11.16 -1.00
C PHE A 56 -8.25 11.20 -2.23
N TYR A 57 -9.06 10.14 -2.45
CA TYR A 57 -10.11 10.10 -3.48
C TYR A 57 -11.49 10.48 -2.93
N SER A 58 -11.55 11.21 -1.80
CA SER A 58 -12.82 11.78 -1.37
C SER A 58 -13.39 12.70 -2.45
N GLU A 59 -14.71 12.81 -2.52
CA GLU A 59 -15.38 13.73 -3.46
C GLU A 59 -14.80 15.15 -3.38
N LYS A 60 -14.43 15.61 -2.18
CA LYS A 60 -13.82 16.92 -1.96
C LYS A 60 -12.48 17.06 -2.70
N ASN A 61 -11.61 16.06 -2.56
CA ASN A 61 -10.31 16.09 -3.22
C ASN A 61 -10.43 15.90 -4.74
N ILE A 62 -11.35 15.04 -5.20
CA ILE A 62 -11.63 14.90 -6.64
C ILE A 62 -12.09 16.24 -7.23
N LYS A 63 -13.02 16.94 -6.58
CA LYS A 63 -13.46 18.29 -7.01
C LYS A 63 -12.32 19.31 -7.04
N ALA A 64 -11.41 19.26 -6.07
CA ALA A 64 -10.24 20.13 -6.05
C ALA A 64 -9.25 19.82 -7.19
N LEU A 65 -9.06 18.54 -7.53
CA LEU A 65 -8.26 18.11 -8.67
C LEU A 65 -8.88 18.53 -10.01
N GLU A 66 -10.21 18.39 -10.15
CA GLU A 66 -10.95 18.86 -11.34
C GLU A 66 -10.84 20.37 -11.52
N HIS A 67 -11.00 21.14 -10.43
CA HIS A 67 -10.82 22.59 -10.47
C HIS A 67 -9.39 22.98 -10.86
N SER A 68 -8.39 22.25 -10.34
CA SER A 68 -6.98 22.48 -10.69
C SER A 68 -6.70 22.17 -12.16
N LYS A 69 -7.29 21.09 -12.70
CA LYS A 69 -7.22 20.75 -14.12
C LYS A 69 -7.80 21.85 -15.01
N LEU A 70 -8.98 22.37 -14.66
CA LEU A 70 -9.61 23.48 -15.40
C LEU A 70 -8.76 24.76 -15.36
N GLN A 71 -8.16 25.08 -14.22
CA GLN A 71 -7.25 26.24 -14.12
C GLN A 71 -6.03 26.06 -15.03
N MET A 72 -5.46 24.86 -15.10
CA MET A 72 -4.36 24.57 -16.01
C MET A 72 -4.77 24.69 -17.48
N GLU A 73 -5.92 24.12 -17.87
CA GLU A 73 -6.45 24.19 -19.24
C GLU A 73 -6.76 25.64 -19.67
N ASN A 74 -7.22 26.47 -18.73
CA ASN A 74 -7.50 27.89 -18.96
C ASN A 74 -6.25 28.79 -18.87
N GLY A 75 -5.05 28.23 -18.74
CA GLY A 75 -3.79 28.99 -18.66
C GLY A 75 -3.60 29.74 -17.34
N GLN A 76 -4.41 29.46 -16.32
CA GLN A 76 -4.30 30.00 -14.96
C GLN A 76 -3.31 29.16 -14.15
N HIS A 77 -2.06 29.10 -14.59
CA HIS A 77 -1.00 28.42 -13.87
C HIS A 77 0.26 29.28 -13.80
N SER A 78 0.99 29.14 -12.69
CA SER A 78 2.29 29.77 -12.47
C SER A 78 3.37 28.70 -12.46
N ILE A 79 4.35 28.81 -13.36
CA ILE A 79 5.52 27.94 -13.35
C ILE A 79 6.43 28.41 -12.20
N HIS A 80 6.77 27.49 -11.30
CA HIS A 80 7.76 27.71 -10.26
C HIS A 80 8.91 26.73 -10.48
N ASP A 81 10.14 27.22 -10.35
CA ASP A 81 11.32 26.37 -10.41
C ASP A 81 11.40 25.45 -9.18
N LEU A 82 12.09 24.32 -9.33
CA LEU A 82 12.32 23.40 -8.22
C LEU A 82 13.14 24.11 -7.14
N VAL A 83 12.57 24.23 -5.95
CA VAL A 83 13.30 24.69 -4.76
C VAL A 83 14.06 23.48 -4.21
N GLU A 84 15.38 23.46 -4.39
CA GLU A 84 16.25 22.50 -3.69
C GLU A 84 16.24 22.83 -2.19
N VAL A 85 15.94 21.81 -1.37
CA VAL A 85 16.04 21.83 0.10
C VAL A 85 17.05 20.79 0.53
#